data_AF-A0A2E0XBF1-F1
#
_entry.id   AF-A0A2E0XBF1-F1
#
_cell.length_a   1.000
_cell.length_b   1.000
_cell.length_c   1.000
_cell.angle_alpha   90.00
_cell.angle_beta   90.00
_cell.angle_gamma   90.00
#
_symmetry.space_group_name_H-M   'P 1'
#
loop_
_entity.id
_entity.type
_entity.pdbx_description
1 polymer ?
#
loop_
_entity_poly.entity_id
_entity_poly.type
_entity_poly.pdbx_seq_one_letter_code
_entity_poly.pdbx_strand_id
1 'polypeptide(L)'
;MDNQPVIKGAKGVAVYLGLGTPPARAFVGATIAGCGAYACGIPRAAFDDEGKCRPFKPFAAGVEGTYYHFLAIPLAVGVATYLFT
;
A
#
# COMPACT_ATOMS: atom_id res chain seq x y z
N MET A 1 6.17 6.88 38.08
CA MET A 1 5.94 5.78 37.11
C MET A 1 7.10 5.81 36.12
N ASP A 2 8.33 5.61 36.59
CA ASP A 2 9.47 6.32 35.99
C ASP A 2 10.55 5.41 35.43
N ASN A 3 10.16 4.27 34.85
CA ASN A 3 11.09 3.34 34.21
C ASN A 3 10.61 2.88 32.82
N GLN A 4 9.77 3.67 32.14
CA GLN A 4 9.51 3.38 30.72
C GLN A 4 10.69 3.86 29.87
N PRO A 5 11.27 2.99 29.01
CA PRO A 5 12.37 3.37 28.14
C PRO A 5 11.90 4.47 27.19
N VAL A 6 12.49 5.67 27.32
CA VAL A 6 12.18 6.81 26.44
C VAL A 6 12.86 6.58 25.09
N ILE A 7 12.06 6.23 24.08
CA ILE A 7 12.53 6.09 22.70
C ILE A 7 12.73 7.51 22.14
N LYS A 8 13.97 7.91 21.88
CA LYS A 8 14.34 9.25 21.41
C LYS A 8 14.52 9.30 19.88
N GLY A 9 14.47 10.51 19.31
CA GLY A 9 14.71 10.76 17.89
C GLY A 9 13.57 10.31 16.98
N ALA A 10 13.86 10.03 15.71
CA ALA A 10 12.87 9.66 14.69
C ALA A 10 12.03 8.43 15.09
N LYS A 11 12.62 7.47 15.80
CA LYS A 11 11.89 6.29 16.32
C LYS A 11 10.86 6.68 17.39
N GLY A 12 11.17 7.67 18.23
CA GLY A 12 10.24 8.19 19.22
C GLY A 12 9.04 8.89 18.58
N VAL A 13 9.30 9.68 17.53
CA VAL A 13 8.24 10.31 16.72
C VAL A 13 7.35 9.25 16.07
N ALA A 14 7.93 8.21 15.47
CA ALA A 14 7.15 7.12 14.89
C ALA A 14 6.26 6.42 15.93
N VAL A 15 6.80 6.11 17.11
CA VAL A 15 6.01 5.50 18.20
C VAL A 15 4.87 6.42 18.66
N TYR A 16 5.13 7.72 18.81
CA TYR A 16 4.12 8.71 19.17
C TYR A 16 2.99 8.81 18.14
N LEU A 17 3.32 8.67 16.85
CA LEU A 17 2.34 8.67 15.74
C LEU A 17 1.62 7.32 15.58
N GLY A 18 1.77 6.37 16.51
CA GLY A 18 1.16 5.04 16.41
C GLY A 18 1.85 4.11 15.41
N LEU A 19 3.00 4.50 14.86
CA LEU A 19 3.84 3.74 13.93
C LEU A 19 4.94 2.95 14.65
N GLY A 20 4.73 2.63 15.93
CA GLY A 20 5.71 1.92 16.75
C GLY A 20 5.95 0.48 16.30
N THR A 21 4.97 -0.14 15.64
CA THR A 21 5.02 -1.54 15.20
C THR A 21 5.20 -1.66 13.69
N PRO A 22 5.90 -2.71 13.20
CA PRO A 22 6.03 -2.96 11.77
C PRO A 22 4.70 -3.07 11.01
N PRO A 23 3.63 -3.72 11.54
CA PRO A 23 2.32 -3.73 10.87
C PRO A 23 1.71 -2.34 10.69
N ALA A 24 1.84 -1.45 11.68
CA ALA A 24 1.29 -0.09 11.59
C ALA A 24 2.01 0.72 10.51
N ARG A 25 3.34 0.60 10.42
CA ARG A 25 4.14 1.22 9.35
C ARG A 25 3.78 0.66 7.98
N ALA A 26 3.66 -0.66 7.87
CA ALA A 26 3.25 -1.34 6.65
C ALA A 26 1.89 -0.86 6.14
N PHE A 27 0.91 -0.72 7.04
CA PHE A 27 -0.41 -0.19 6.71
C PHE A 27 -0.31 1.25 6.18
N VAL A 28 0.36 2.14 6.90
CA VAL A 28 0.50 3.54 6.48
C VAL A 28 1.26 3.67 5.15
N GLY A 29 2.34 2.91 4.96
CA GLY A 29 3.09 2.86 3.70
C GLY A 29 2.23 2.38 2.53
N ALA A 30 1.47 1.30 2.73
CA ALA A 30 0.53 0.78 1.73
C ALA A 30 -0.58 1.79 1.41
N THR A 31 -1.15 2.46 2.41
CA THR A 31 -2.20 3.47 2.22
C THR A 31 -1.69 4.65 1.42
N ILE A 32 -0.51 5.19 1.74
CA ILE A 32 0.09 6.33 1.01
C ILE A 32 0.34 5.94 -0.45
N ALA A 33 0.91 4.76 -0.69
CA ALA A 33 1.12 4.25 -2.05
C ALA A 33 -0.20 4.03 -2.80
N GLY A 34 -1.25 3.56 -2.12
CA GLY A 34 -2.60 3.42 -2.68
C GLY A 34 -3.22 4.75 -3.08
N CYS A 35 -3.14 5.76 -2.21
CA CYS A 35 -3.59 7.12 -2.52
C CYS A 35 -2.82 7.72 -3.71
N GLY A 36 -1.50 7.55 -3.75
CA GLY A 36 -0.68 8.01 -4.87
C GLY A 36 -1.04 7.31 -6.18
N ALA A 37 -1.17 5.98 -6.16
CA ALA A 37 -1.60 5.21 -7.32
C ALA A 37 -2.99 5.64 -7.81
N TYR A 38 -3.91 5.91 -6.89
CA TYR A 38 -5.25 6.42 -7.20
C TYR A 38 -5.20 7.80 -7.85
N ALA A 39 -4.43 8.74 -7.29
CA ALA A 39 -4.26 10.09 -7.84
C ALA A 39 -3.66 10.07 -9.25
N CYS A 40 -2.75 9.13 -9.53
CA CYS A 40 -2.15 8.94 -10.85
C CYS A 40 -3.05 8.19 -11.85
N GLY A 41 -4.29 7.84 -11.47
CA GLY A 41 -5.24 7.17 -12.37
C GLY A 41 -4.89 5.71 -12.69
N ILE A 42 -3.93 5.10 -11.98
CA ILE A 42 -3.59 3.67 -12.12
C ILE A 42 -4.81 2.76 -11.95
N PRO A 43 -5.75 3.00 -10.99
CA PRO A 43 -6.95 2.18 -10.90
C PRO A 43 -7.80 2.25 -12.16
N ARG A 44 -7.90 3.39 -12.88
CA ARG A 44 -8.68 3.46 -14.13
C ARG A 44 -8.18 2.50 -15.20
N ALA A 45 -6.89 2.13 -15.20
CA ALA A 45 -6.36 1.11 -16.11
C ALA A 45 -6.77 -0.33 -15.73
N ALA A 46 -7.30 -0.52 -14.52
CA ALA A 46 -7.79 -1.79 -14.00
C ALA A 46 -9.32 -1.95 -14.12
N PHE A 47 -10.06 -0.88 -14.40
CA PHE A 47 -11.51 -0.90 -14.57
C PHE A 47 -11.89 -0.58 -16.03
N ASP A 48 -13.04 -1.06 -16.48
CA ASP A 48 -13.67 -0.62 -17.73
C ASP A 48 -14.53 0.64 -17.51
N ASP A 49 -15.10 1.17 -18.59
CA ASP A 49 -15.94 2.37 -18.55
C ASP A 49 -17.26 2.14 -17.78
N GLU A 50 -17.64 0.88 -17.53
CA GLU A 50 -18.77 0.48 -16.70
C GLU A 50 -18.39 0.34 -15.21
N GLY A 51 -17.12 0.55 -14.86
CA GLY A 51 -16.59 0.42 -13.51
C GLY A 51 -16.36 -1.03 -13.07
N LYS A 52 -16.40 -2.01 -13.97
CA LYS A 52 -16.08 -3.42 -13.66
C LYS A 52 -14.58 -3.64 -13.76
N CYS A 53 -14.06 -4.52 -12.91
CA CYS A 53 -12.66 -4.93 -12.98
C CYS A 53 -12.39 -5.62 -14.32
N ARG A 54 -11.43 -5.11 -15.08
CA ARG A 54 -10.92 -5.80 -16.27
C ARG A 54 -10.28 -7.12 -15.83
N PRO A 55 -10.50 -8.21 -16.57
CA PRO A 55 -9.92 -9.50 -16.23
C PRO A 55 -8.39 -9.47 -16.37
N PHE A 56 -7.68 -10.26 -15.55
CA PHE A 56 -6.22 -10.27 -15.61
C PHE A 56 -5.76 -10.95 -16.90
N LYS A 57 -5.01 -10.20 -17.72
CA LYS A 57 -4.67 -10.57 -19.10
C LYS A 57 -4.05 -11.96 -19.28
N PRO A 58 -3.15 -12.45 -18.41
CA PRO A 58 -2.63 -13.83 -18.48
C PRO A 58 -3.67 -14.94 -18.35
N PHE A 59 -4.81 -14.69 -17.70
CA PHE A 59 -5.88 -15.68 -17.51
C PHE A 59 -7.13 -15.37 -18.35
N ALA A 60 -7.10 -14.30 -19.15
CA ALA A 60 -8.23 -13.83 -19.95
C ALA A 60 -7.97 -14.10 -21.44
N ALA A 61 -8.22 -15.31 -21.89
CA ALA A 61 -8.10 -15.64 -23.32
C ALA A 61 -9.24 -14.97 -24.11
N GLY A 62 -8.89 -14.07 -25.04
CA GLY A 62 -9.83 -13.45 -25.98
C GLY A 62 -10.68 -12.29 -25.45
N VAL A 63 -10.45 -11.84 -24.21
CA VAL A 63 -11.14 -10.69 -23.61
C VAL A 63 -10.13 -9.56 -23.40
N GLU A 64 -10.57 -8.31 -23.48
CA GLU A 64 -9.72 -7.14 -23.23
C GLU A 64 -9.31 -7.08 -21.74
N GLY A 65 -8.24 -7.80 -21.40
CA GLY A 65 -7.70 -7.87 -20.06
C GLY A 65 -6.63 -6.81 -19.76
N THR A 66 -6.39 -6.56 -18.47
CA THR A 66 -5.35 -5.65 -17.99
C THR A 66 -4.18 -6.41 -17.36
N TYR A 67 -2.97 -5.84 -17.41
CA TYR A 67 -1.85 -6.30 -16.58
C TYR A 67 -1.77 -5.57 -15.24
N TYR A 68 -2.52 -4.48 -15.09
CA TYR A 68 -2.44 -3.63 -13.91
C TYR A 68 -3.33 -4.16 -12.80
N HIS A 69 -2.68 -4.59 -11.72
CA HIS A 69 -3.35 -4.84 -10.45
C HIS A 69 -3.20 -3.62 -9.57
N PHE A 70 -4.30 -2.89 -9.35
CA PHE A 70 -4.31 -1.70 -8.51
C PHE A 70 -3.68 -1.96 -7.13
N LEU A 71 -3.97 -3.11 -6.53
CA LEU A 71 -3.46 -3.50 -5.21
C LEU A 71 -1.99 -3.96 -5.21
N ALA A 72 -1.38 -4.26 -6.36
CA ALA A 72 -0.01 -4.79 -6.38
C ALA A 72 1.01 -3.76 -5.89
N ILE A 73 0.89 -2.49 -6.29
CA ILE A 73 1.81 -1.43 -5.87
C ILE A 73 1.66 -1.13 -4.36
N PRO A 74 0.45 -0.87 -3.82
CA PRO A 74 0.24 -0.68 -2.39
C PRO A 74 0.72 -1.86 -1.55
N LEU A 75 0.46 -3.08 -2.00
CA LEU A 75 0.87 -4.28 -1.28
C LEU A 75 2.39 -4.45 -1.28
N ALA A 76 3.06 -4.24 -2.41
CA ALA A 76 4.52 -4.29 -2.51
C ALA A 76 5.18 -3.24 -1.58
N VAL A 77 4.65 -2.02 -1.55
CA VAL A 77 5.14 -0.97 -0.65
C VAL A 77 4.87 -1.34 0.80
N GLY A 78 3.69 -1.89 1.12
CA GLY A 78 3.36 -2.38 2.46
C GLY A 78 4.32 -3.45 2.95
N VAL A 79 4.61 -4.46 2.11
CA VAL A 79 5.57 -5.53 2.41
C VAL A 79 6.98 -4.98 2.59
N ALA A 80 7.45 -4.10 1.69
CA ALA A 80 8.76 -3.47 1.85
C ALA A 80 8.84 -2.65 3.14
N THR A 81 7.80 -1.88 3.47
CA THR A 81 7.74 -1.09 4.69
C THR A 81 7.74 -1.99 5.93
N TYR A 82 7.00 -3.10 5.92
CA TYR A 82 7.03 -4.08 7.00
C TYR A 82 8.42 -4.66 7.24
N LEU A 83 9.14 -5.01 6.16
CA LEU A 83 10.43 -5.70 6.23
C LEU A 83 11.59 -4.76 6.60
N PHE A 84 11.51 -3.48 6.21
CA PHE A 84 12.64 -2.56 6.28
C PHE A 84 12.45 -1.36 7.22
N THR A 85 11.31 -1.24 7.92
CA THR A 85 11.06 -0.14 8.88
C THR A 85 10.65 -0.65 10.26
#